data_AF-A0A0R1K727-F1
#
_entry.id   AF-A0A0R1K727-F1
#
_cell.length_a   1.000
_cell.length_b   1.000
_cell.length_c   1.000
_cell.angle_alpha   90.00
_cell.angle_beta   90.00
_cell.angle_gamma   90.00
#
_symmetry.space_group_name_H-M   'P 1'
#
loop_
_entity.id
_entity.type
_entity.pdbx_description
1 polymer ?
#
loop_
_entity_poly.entity_id
_entity_poly.type
_entity_poly.pdbx_seq_one_letter_code
_entity_poly.pdbx_strand_id
1 'polypeptide(L)'
;MYVYVLLDKRGVVKDFEKTDDESATWQMKFYDDKETNVELEKQGYIKTFLTSSWFKTFETYYDLFTFDSNALRLPTNVPSISNDELQSQIINQDEKINNLTANNQTIIKQNSEIVQLLKNKLVNREEITK
;
A
#
# COMPACT_ATOMS: atom_id res chain seq x y z
N MET A 1 -8.05 7.47 0.48
CA MET A 1 -8.48 6.33 -0.36
C MET A 1 -9.98 6.17 -0.25
N TYR A 2 -10.64 5.54 -1.23
CA TYR A 2 -12.06 5.22 -1.14
C TYR A 2 -12.26 3.74 -0.79
N VAL A 3 -13.24 3.47 0.05
CA VAL A 3 -13.72 2.12 0.38
C VAL A 3 -15.23 2.09 0.17
N TYR A 4 -15.74 0.94 -0.26
CA TYR A 4 -17.17 0.66 -0.29
C TYR A 4 -17.51 -0.10 0.98
N VAL A 5 -18.53 0.34 1.72
CA VAL A 5 -18.95 -0.31 2.97
C VAL A 5 -20.40 -0.76 2.88
N LEU A 6 -20.67 -1.98 3.29
CA LEU A 6 -22.02 -2.49 3.46
C LEU A 6 -22.41 -2.36 4.93
N LEU A 7 -23.60 -1.83 5.22
CA LEU A 7 -24.04 -1.55 6.57
C LEU A 7 -25.14 -2.50 7.04
N ASP A 8 -25.23 -2.70 8.35
CA ASP A 8 -26.41 -3.27 9.00
C ASP A 8 -27.51 -2.23 9.28
N LYS A 9 -28.66 -2.68 9.78
CA LYS A 9 -29.80 -1.82 10.11
C LYS A 9 -29.52 -0.77 11.20
N ARG A 10 -28.40 -0.87 11.92
CA ARG A 10 -27.94 0.06 12.97
C ARG A 10 -26.87 1.02 12.43
N GLY A 11 -26.47 0.88 11.16
CA GLY A 11 -25.39 1.64 10.55
C GLY A 11 -24.00 1.09 10.85
N VAL A 12 -23.87 -0.13 11.39
CA VAL A 12 -22.57 -0.77 11.63
C VAL A 12 -22.06 -1.43 10.35
N VAL A 13 -20.78 -1.31 10.03
CA VAL A 13 -20.22 -1.96 8.83
C VAL A 13 -20.26 -3.48 9.00
N LYS A 14 -20.68 -4.18 7.96
CA LYS A 14 -20.76 -5.64 7.87
C LYS A 14 -19.82 -6.25 6.85
N ASP A 15 -19.46 -5.47 5.85
CA ASP A 15 -18.54 -5.87 4.82
C ASP A 15 -17.92 -4.63 4.17
N PHE A 16 -16.76 -4.79 3.54
CA PHE A 16 -16.13 -3.70 2.80
C PHE A 16 -15.35 -4.21 1.58
N GLU A 17 -15.34 -3.39 0.54
CA GLU A 17 -14.55 -3.59 -0.66
C GLU A 17 -13.58 -2.44 -0.84
N LYS A 18 -12.31 -2.77 -1.08
CA LYS A 18 -11.26 -1.79 -1.32
C LYS A 18 -11.26 -1.42 -2.80
N THR A 19 -11.28 -0.13 -3.11
CA THR A 19 -10.90 0.34 -4.44
C THR A 19 -9.42 0.67 -4.45
N ASP A 20 -8.65 -0.02 -5.30
CA ASP A 20 -7.24 0.28 -5.58
C ASP A 20 -7.09 1.53 -6.45
N ASP A 21 -7.77 2.60 -6.05
CA ASP A 21 -7.66 3.88 -6.72
C ASP A 21 -6.49 4.66 -6.10
N GLU A 22 -5.29 4.38 -6.60
CA GLU A 22 -4.04 5.08 -6.26
C GLU A 22 -4.06 6.55 -6.70
N SER A 23 -5.10 7.00 -7.43
CA SER A 23 -5.17 8.33 -8.04
C SER A 23 -5.86 9.41 -7.19
N ALA A 24 -6.35 9.08 -5.98
CA ALA A 24 -7.14 9.98 -5.13
C ALA A 24 -6.32 11.14 -4.51
N THR A 25 -5.88 12.05 -5.37
CA THR A 25 -5.41 13.39 -5.04
C THR A 25 -6.61 14.23 -4.65
N TRP A 26 -6.71 14.43 -3.33
CA TRP A 26 -7.55 15.38 -2.61
C TRP A 26 -8.27 16.44 -3.44
N GLN A 27 -9.56 16.21 -3.71
CA GLN A 27 -10.59 17.25 -3.64
C GLN A 27 -11.86 16.64 -3.03
N MET A 28 -12.27 17.12 -1.86
CA MET A 28 -13.62 16.88 -1.33
C MET A 28 -14.63 17.47 -2.30
N LYS A 29 -15.09 16.67 -3.26
CA LYS A 29 -16.33 16.90 -3.96
C LYS A 29 -17.34 15.92 -3.39
N PHE A 30 -18.40 16.47 -2.81
CA PHE A 30 -19.49 15.70 -2.21
C PHE A 30 -20.25 14.82 -3.23
N TYR A 31 -19.93 14.94 -4.51
CA TYR A 31 -20.30 14.06 -5.62
C TYR A 31 -19.14 14.13 -6.63
N ASP A 32 -18.34 13.07 -6.77
CA ASP A 32 -17.33 12.95 -7.84
C ASP A 32 -17.63 11.70 -8.66
N ASP A 33 -18.12 11.96 -9.88
CA ASP A 33 -19.04 11.10 -10.63
C ASP A 33 -18.35 10.18 -11.64
N LYS A 34 -17.08 9.80 -11.45
CA LYS A 34 -16.34 9.12 -12.54
C LYS A 34 -15.76 7.74 -12.27
N GLU A 35 -15.71 7.29 -11.02
CA GLU A 35 -15.35 5.89 -10.71
C GLU A 35 -16.19 5.36 -9.54
N THR A 36 -17.50 5.29 -9.75
CA THR A 36 -18.40 4.53 -8.88
C THR A 36 -18.51 3.10 -9.40
N ASN A 37 -18.36 2.12 -8.50
CA ASN A 37 -18.63 0.73 -8.82
C ASN A 37 -20.14 0.51 -8.67
N VAL A 38 -20.85 0.70 -9.78
CA VAL A 38 -22.31 0.62 -9.85
C VAL A 38 -22.83 -0.73 -9.36
N GLU A 39 -22.07 -1.82 -9.51
CA GLU A 39 -22.50 -3.14 -9.03
C GLU A 39 -22.45 -3.23 -7.50
N LEU A 40 -21.45 -2.63 -6.85
CA LEU A 40 -21.42 -2.55 -5.39
C LEU A 40 -22.53 -1.65 -4.85
N GLU A 41 -22.82 -0.53 -5.52
CA GLU A 41 -23.92 0.35 -5.12
C GLU A 41 -25.29 -0.35 -5.23
N LYS A 42 -25.53 -1.13 -6.29
CA LYS A 42 -26.74 -1.96 -6.43
C LYS A 42 -26.85 -3.03 -5.34
N GLN A 43 -25.73 -3.51 -4.81
CA GLN A 43 -25.67 -4.44 -3.68
C GLN A 43 -25.85 -3.74 -2.32
N GLY A 44 -25.97 -2.42 -2.31
CA GLY A 44 -26.21 -1.62 -1.10
C GLY A 44 -24.94 -1.12 -0.41
N TYR A 45 -23.78 -1.22 -1.07
CA TYR A 45 -22.55 -0.60 -0.54
C TYR A 45 -22.58 0.91 -0.71
N ILE A 46 -21.97 1.59 0.25
CA ILE A 46 -21.82 3.05 0.29
C ILE A 46 -20.35 3.37 0.08
N LYS A 47 -20.04 4.21 -0.92
CA LYS A 47 -18.69 4.73 -1.13
C LYS A 47 -18.35 5.76 -0.05
N THR A 48 -17.25 5.59 0.65
CA THR A 48 -16.79 6.53 1.67
C THR A 48 -15.28 6.75 1.61
N PHE A 49 -14.84 7.93 2.04
CA PHE A 49 -13.43 8.27 2.10
C PHE A 49 -12.84 7.79 3.42
N LEU A 50 -11.66 7.19 3.33
CA LEU A 50 -10.85 6.80 4.46
C LEU A 50 -9.44 7.37 4.31
N THR A 51 -8.90 7.93 5.39
CA THR A 51 -7.48 8.34 5.42
C THR A 51 -6.60 7.10 5.45
N SER A 52 -5.40 7.19 4.86
CA SER A 52 -4.45 6.07 4.88
C SER A 52 -4.07 5.65 6.31
N SER A 53 -4.05 6.59 7.25
CA SER A 53 -3.80 6.31 8.67
C SER A 53 -4.90 5.50 9.35
N TRP A 54 -6.14 5.59 8.86
CA TRP A 54 -7.27 4.83 9.41
C TRP A 54 -7.45 3.49 8.72
N PHE A 55 -6.92 3.30 7.50
CA PHE A 55 -7.15 2.08 6.73
C PHE A 55 -6.71 0.82 7.45
N LYS A 56 -5.54 0.81 8.09
CA LYS A 56 -5.09 -0.40 8.79
C LYS A 56 -5.96 -0.75 9.99
N THR A 57 -6.40 0.25 10.74
CA THR A 57 -7.36 0.06 11.83
C THR A 57 -8.71 -0.40 11.30
N PHE A 58 -9.16 0.18 10.20
CA PHE A 58 -10.42 -0.18 9.54
C PHE A 58 -10.40 -1.60 8.98
N GLU A 59 -9.36 -2.00 8.26
CA GLU A 59 -9.17 -3.36 7.71
C GLU A 59 -9.29 -4.44 8.80
N THR A 60 -8.80 -4.14 10.00
CA THR A 60 -8.80 -5.08 11.13
C THR A 60 -10.12 -5.08 11.91
N TYR A 61 -10.78 -3.92 12.03
CA TYR A 61 -11.89 -3.70 12.96
C TYR A 61 -13.11 -3.07 12.29
N TYR A 62 -13.31 -3.29 10.98
CA TYR A 62 -14.36 -2.63 10.21
C TYR A 62 -15.73 -2.83 10.85
N ASP A 63 -15.99 -4.01 11.40
CA ASP A 63 -17.23 -4.42 12.04
C ASP A 63 -17.59 -3.64 13.31
N LEU A 64 -16.65 -2.83 13.82
CA LEU A 64 -16.88 -1.91 14.93
C LEU A 64 -17.24 -0.50 14.44
N PHE A 65 -16.89 -0.13 13.21
CA PHE A 65 -17.17 1.20 12.66
C PHE A 65 -18.68 1.38 12.40
N THR A 66 -19.14 2.60 12.65
CA THR A 66 -20.50 3.00 12.31
C THR A 66 -20.48 4.09 11.25
N PHE A 67 -21.49 4.10 10.39
CA PHE A 67 -21.73 5.17 9.44
C PHE A 67 -22.87 6.03 9.97
N ASP A 68 -22.56 7.27 10.33
CA ASP A 68 -23.51 8.23 10.86
C ASP A 68 -23.26 9.60 10.23
N SER A 69 -24.33 10.34 9.94
CA SER A 69 -24.25 11.72 9.46
C SER A 69 -23.38 11.86 8.19
N ASN A 70 -23.53 10.93 7.26
CA ASN A 70 -22.79 10.82 5.99
C ASN A 70 -21.28 10.58 6.12
N ALA A 71 -20.80 10.12 7.28
CA ALA A 71 -19.40 9.83 7.50
C ALA A 71 -19.17 8.56 8.30
N LEU A 72 -18.05 7.91 8.02
CA LEU A 72 -17.58 6.77 8.78
C LEU A 72 -16.97 7.24 10.11
N ARG A 73 -17.37 6.62 11.22
CA ARG A 73 -16.95 6.95 12.58
C ARG A 73 -16.03 5.86 13.12
N LEU A 74 -14.84 6.27 13.53
CA LEU A 74 -13.94 5.42 14.30
C LEU A 74 -14.54 5.21 15.70
N PRO A 75 -14.66 3.97 16.17
CA PRO A 75 -15.13 3.71 17.53
C PRO A 75 -14.05 4.11 18.53
N THR A 76 -14.46 4.70 19.64
CA THR A 76 -13.55 5.17 20.72
C THR A 76 -12.79 4.04 21.42
N ASN A 77 -13.15 2.79 21.13
CA ASN A 77 -12.73 1.60 21.88
C ASN A 77 -11.81 0.70 21.04
N VAL A 78 -11.51 1.11 19.80
CA VAL A 78 -10.59 0.35 18.95
C VAL A 78 -9.17 0.69 19.37
N PRO A 79 -8.29 -0.31 19.55
CA PRO A 79 -6.88 -0.03 19.75
C PRO A 79 -6.40 0.84 18.59
N SER A 80 -5.93 2.05 18.88
CA SER A 80 -5.09 2.74 17.91
C SER A 80 -3.90 1.82 17.68
N ILE A 81 -3.55 1.54 16.42
CA ILE A 81 -2.26 0.91 16.11
C ILE A 81 -1.23 1.70 16.89
N SER A 82 -0.58 1.05 17.86
CA SER A 82 0.25 1.79 18.79
C SER A 82 1.40 2.39 18.00
N ASN A 83 1.92 3.52 18.46
CA ASN A 83 3.15 4.06 17.86
C ASN A 83 4.27 3.00 17.85
N ASP A 84 4.25 2.05 18.79
CA ASP A 84 5.21 0.95 18.88
C ASP A 84 5.03 -0.08 17.75
N GLU A 85 3.80 -0.39 17.34
CA GLU A 85 3.52 -1.25 16.19
C GLU A 85 3.95 -0.57 14.88
N LEU A 86 3.68 0.72 14.74
CA LEU A 86 4.15 1.51 13.59
C LEU A 86 5.68 1.59 13.55
N GLN A 87 6.33 1.83 14.69
CA GLN A 87 7.78 1.84 14.79
C GLN A 87 8.38 0.47 14.45
N SER A 88 7.79 -0.61 14.93
CA SER A 88 8.25 -1.97 14.62
C SER A 88 8.15 -2.28 13.12
N GLN A 89 7.08 -1.81 12.46
CA GLN A 89 6.95 -1.93 11.00
C GLN A 89 8.01 -1.10 10.25
N ILE A 90 8.30 0.12 10.71
CA ILE A 90 9.35 0.98 10.14
C ILE A 90 10.71 0.31 10.27
N ILE A 91 11.06 -0.19 11.45
CA ILE A 91 12.33 -0.89 11.70
C ILE A 91 12.49 -2.09 10.76
N ASN A 92 11.45 -2.93 10.64
CA ASN A 92 11.46 -4.08 9.73
C ASN A 92 11.64 -3.67 8.25
N GLN A 93 11.06 -2.53 7.84
CA GLN A 93 11.24 -2.01 6.49
C GLN A 93 12.67 -1.48 6.28
N ASP A 94 13.23 -0.77 7.25
CA ASP A 94 14.61 -0.28 7.20
C ASP A 94 15.63 -1.44 7.11
N GLU A 95 15.42 -2.52 7.88
CA GLU A 95 16.24 -3.73 7.77
C GLU A 95 16.16 -4.35 6.37
N LYS A 96 14.97 -4.42 5.78
CA LYS A 96 14.79 -4.93 4.42
C LYS A 96 15.50 -4.07 3.39
N ILE A 97 15.45 -2.74 3.53
CA ILE A 97 16.15 -1.79 2.65
C ILE A 97 17.67 -1.95 2.78
N ASN A 98 18.18 -2.09 4.00
CA ASN A 98 19.61 -2.30 4.24
C ASN A 98 20.10 -3.60 3.60
N ASN A 99 19.34 -4.69 3.75
CA ASN A 99 19.65 -5.97 3.13
C ASN A 99 19.64 -5.89 1.59
N LEU A 100 18.64 -5.23 1.00
CA LEU A 100 18.59 -5.02 -0.45
C LEU A 100 19.77 -4.17 -0.96
N THR A 101 20.16 -3.16 -0.20
CA THR A 101 21.30 -2.29 -0.53
C THR A 101 22.61 -3.07 -0.52
N ALA A 102 22.84 -3.90 0.50
CA ALA A 102 24.02 -4.76 0.59
C ALA A 102 24.08 -5.80 -0.56
N ASN A 103 22.94 -6.40 -0.90
CA ASN A 103 22.84 -7.32 -2.03
C ASN A 103 23.16 -6.63 -3.35
N ASN A 104 22.61 -5.43 -3.59
CA ASN A 104 22.88 -4.66 -4.80
C ASN A 104 24.37 -4.27 -4.91
N GLN A 105 25.01 -3.87 -3.81
CA GLN A 105 26.45 -3.59 -3.80
C GLN A 105 27.28 -4.83 -4.16
N THR A 106 26.87 -6.01 -3.68
CA THR A 106 27.52 -7.28 -4.01
C THR A 106 27.39 -7.60 -5.50
N ILE A 107 26.19 -7.44 -6.07
CA ILE A 107 25.94 -7.65 -7.50
C ILE A 107 26.76 -6.68 -8.36
N ILE A 108 26.81 -5.39 -7.98
CA ILE A 108 27.63 -4.39 -8.68
C ILE A 108 29.10 -4.80 -8.70
N LYS A 109 29.64 -5.27 -7.56
CA LYS A 109 31.01 -5.74 -7.46
C LYS A 109 31.26 -6.94 -8.39
N GLN A 110 30.42 -7.97 -8.32
CA GLN A 110 30.53 -9.16 -9.17
C GLN A 110 30.48 -8.81 -10.67
N ASN A 111 29.55 -7.92 -11.06
CA ASN A 111 29.46 -7.46 -12.44
C ASN A 111 30.70 -6.70 -12.89
N SER A 112 31.29 -5.87 -12.01
CA SER A 112 32.54 -5.17 -12.32
C SER A 112 33.71 -6.11 -12.57
N GLU A 113 33.83 -7.17 -11.76
CA GLU A 113 34.85 -8.22 -11.92
C GLU A 113 34.66 -9.00 -13.23
N ILE A 114 33.42 -9.37 -13.57
CA ILE A 114 33.09 -10.03 -14.84
C ILE A 114 33.47 -9.15 -16.03
N VAL A 115 33.10 -7.85 -16.00
CA VAL A 115 33.44 -6.90 -17.06
C VAL A 115 34.96 -6.80 -17.23
N GLN A 116 35.72 -6.76 -16.13
CA GLN A 116 37.18 -6.70 -16.19
C GLN A 116 37.78 -7.97 -16.78
N LEU A 117 37.28 -9.15 -16.42
CA LEU A 117 37.71 -10.43 -17.00
C LEU A 117 37.42 -10.50 -18.50
N LEU A 118 36.26 -10.03 -18.94
CA LEU A 118 35.90 -9.98 -20.36
C LEU A 118 36.81 -9.02 -21.14
N LYS A 119 37.11 -7.84 -20.58
CA LYS A 119 38.07 -6.90 -21.17
C LYS A 119 39.44 -7.53 -21.33
N ASN A 120 39.97 -8.19 -20.30
CA ASN A 120 41.27 -8.85 -20.36
C ASN A 120 41.31 -9.96 -21.43
N LYS A 121 40.23 -10.75 -21.56
CA LYS A 121 40.13 -11.79 -22.60
C LYS A 121 40.08 -11.22 -24.02
N LEU A 122 39.44 -10.07 -24.22
CA LEU A 122 39.38 -9.41 -25.52
C LEU A 122 40.77 -8.91 -25.95
N VAL A 123 41.49 -8.23 -25.06
CA VAL A 123 42.86 -7.74 -25.33
C VAL A 123 43.78 -8.91 -25.71
N ASN A 124 43.77 -9.99 -24.93
CA ASN A 124 44.60 -11.16 -25.20
C ASN A 124 44.27 -11.84 -26.54
N ARG A 125 43.02 -11.79 -27.02
CA ARG A 125 42.65 -12.34 -28.33
C ARG A 125 43.20 -11.48 -29.48
N GLU A 126 43.17 -10.15 -29.34
CA GLU A 126 43.69 -9.24 -30.38
C GLU A 126 45.21 -9.37 -30.57
N GLU A 127 45.96 -9.70 -29.51
CA GLU A 127 47.40 -9.93 -29.57
C GLU A 127 47.78 -11.25 -30.26
N ILE A 128 46.94 -12.29 -30.17
CA ILE A 128 47.21 -13.61 -30.77
C ILE A 128 46.89 -13.63 -32.28
N THR A 129 46.01 -12.75 -32.75
CA THR A 129 45.60 -12.67 -34.17
C THR A 129 46.41 -11.70 -35.05
N LYS A 130 47.47 -11.08 -34.51
CA LYS A 130 48.41 -10.21 -35.26
C LYS A 130 49.71 -10.95 -35.57
#